data_AF-C8PRA2-F1
#
_entry.id   AF-C8PRA2-F1
#
_cell.length_a   1.000
_cell.length_b   1.000
_cell.length_c   1.000
_cell.angle_alpha   90.00
_cell.angle_beta   90.00
_cell.angle_gamma   90.00
#
_symmetry.space_group_name_H-M   'P 1'
#
loop_
_entity.id
_entity.type
_entity.pdbx_description
1 polymer ?
#
loop_
_entity_poly.entity_id
_entity_poly.type
_entity_poly.pdbx_seq_one_letter_code
_entity_poly.pdbx_strand_id
1 'polypeptide(L)'
;MEIEFEDTYSEYEEIDDLSALEDTDVPQTEEPIQEGAFPYPLYQLKLEYSQETFYATTAELNLQSGDYVITPTRYGDDMACVMGLVQHPIRTTLKDIVTITRKATEEDFLHAKENLEKKKKASTFLKKKFSPISLT
;
A
#
# COMPACT_ATOMS: atom_id res chain seq x y z
N MET A 1 39.57 33.11 -9.05
CA MET A 1 38.25 33.71 -9.21
C MET A 1 37.50 33.37 -7.94
N GLU A 2 37.67 34.23 -6.94
CA GLU A 2 37.02 34.09 -5.64
C GLU A 2 35.58 34.53 -5.82
N ILE A 3 34.64 33.64 -5.51
CA ILE A 3 33.22 33.94 -5.60
C ILE A 3 32.85 34.46 -4.21
N GLU A 4 32.83 35.79 -4.08
CA GLU A 4 32.27 36.48 -2.92
C GLU A 4 30.76 36.24 -2.93
N PHE A 5 30.28 35.45 -1.97
CA PHE A 5 28.86 35.29 -1.73
C PHE A 5 28.38 36.54 -1.00
N GLU A 6 27.75 37.44 -1.73
CA GLU A 6 27.08 38.61 -1.18
C GLU A 6 25.79 38.16 -0.48
N ASP A 7 25.83 38.15 0.85
CA ASP A 7 24.72 37.86 1.77
C ASP A 7 23.55 38.82 1.50
N THR A 8 22.60 38.40 0.67
CA THR A 8 21.30 39.05 0.54
C THR A 8 20.43 38.60 1.72
N TYR A 9 20.60 39.25 2.87
CA TYR A 9 19.62 39.20 3.96
C TYR A 9 18.40 40.02 3.54
N SER A 10 17.37 39.35 3.00
CA SER A 10 16.03 39.94 2.90
C SER A 10 15.42 39.98 4.30
N GLU A 11 15.02 41.17 4.76
CA GLU A 11 14.26 41.34 6.00
C GLU A 11 13.03 40.42 6.00
N TYR A 12 12.81 39.71 7.11
CA TYR A 12 11.64 38.87 7.29
C TYR A 12 10.42 39.80 7.43
N GLU A 13 9.61 39.90 6.38
CA GLU A 13 8.26 40.46 6.51
C GLU A 13 7.48 39.62 7.52
N GLU A 14 6.96 40.26 8.56
CA GLU A 14 6.06 39.65 9.54
C GLU A 14 4.79 39.19 8.81
N ILE A 15 4.70 37.89 8.57
CA ILE A 15 3.51 37.21 8.04
C ILE A 15 2.39 37.23 9.10
N ASP A 16 1.69 38.36 9.22
CA ASP A 16 0.59 38.56 10.19
C ASP A 16 -0.71 37.83 9.79
N ASP A 17 -0.77 37.25 8.58
CA ASP A 17 -1.97 36.60 8.07
C ASP A 17 -1.79 35.07 7.93
N LEU A 18 -1.89 34.38 9.07
CA LEU A 18 -1.93 32.91 9.13
C LEU A 18 -3.32 32.35 8.80
N SER A 19 -4.26 33.17 8.33
CA SER A 19 -5.62 32.73 7.95
C SER A 19 -5.61 31.69 6.83
N ALA A 20 -4.55 31.66 6.02
CA ALA A 20 -4.32 30.66 4.97
C ALA A 20 -4.02 29.24 5.50
N LEU A 21 -3.81 29.06 6.81
CA LEU A 21 -3.67 27.75 7.46
C LEU A 21 -4.97 27.28 8.13
N GLU A 22 -6.07 28.03 8.02
CA GLU A 22 -7.39 27.49 8.36
C GLU A 22 -7.68 26.37 7.37
N ASP A 23 -7.55 25.12 7.82
CA ASP A 23 -8.08 23.94 7.14
C ASP A 23 -9.55 24.23 6.88
N THR A 24 -9.86 24.76 5.70
CA THR A 24 -11.19 24.67 5.15
C THR A 24 -11.46 23.18 5.17
N ASP A 25 -12.42 22.74 5.99
CA ASP A 25 -13.01 21.40 5.93
C ASP A 25 -13.47 21.21 4.48
N VAL A 26 -12.53 20.82 3.61
CA VAL A 26 -12.82 20.28 2.31
C VAL A 26 -13.67 19.09 2.67
N PRO A 27 -14.98 19.09 2.34
CA PRO A 27 -15.75 17.88 2.51
C PRO A 27 -14.95 16.85 1.74
N GLN A 28 -14.39 15.88 2.46
CA GLN A 28 -13.73 14.74 1.87
C GLN A 28 -14.78 14.19 0.94
N THR A 29 -14.66 14.54 -0.34
CA THR A 29 -15.65 14.21 -1.34
C THR A 29 -15.33 12.76 -1.56
N GLU A 30 -15.93 11.90 -0.72
CA GLU A 30 -15.92 10.47 -0.89
C GLU A 30 -16.40 10.26 -2.30
N GLU A 31 -15.46 9.99 -3.20
CA GLU A 31 -15.80 9.80 -4.60
C GLU A 31 -16.92 8.76 -4.66
N PRO A 32 -18.01 9.03 -5.39
CA PRO A 32 -19.17 8.19 -5.38
C PRO A 32 -18.74 6.76 -5.73
N ILE A 33 -19.07 5.85 -4.83
CA ILE A 33 -18.87 4.41 -4.95
C ILE A 33 -19.40 4.02 -6.33
N GLN A 34 -18.51 3.67 -7.26
CA GLN A 34 -18.94 3.20 -8.56
C GLN A 34 -19.56 1.82 -8.37
N GLU A 35 -20.88 1.76 -8.22
CA GLU A 35 -21.70 0.54 -8.31
C GLU A 35 -21.73 -0.02 -9.75
N GLY A 36 -20.62 0.11 -10.49
CA GLY A 36 -20.47 -0.30 -11.87
C GLY A 36 -19.90 -1.71 -11.96
N ALA A 37 -20.79 -2.70 -12.16
CA ALA A 37 -20.52 -4.04 -12.69
C ALA A 37 -19.12 -4.63 -12.35
N PHE A 38 -18.83 -4.82 -11.07
CA PHE A 38 -17.65 -5.58 -10.66
C PHE A 38 -17.74 -7.02 -11.18
N PRO A 39 -16.63 -7.60 -11.68
CA PRO A 39 -16.62 -8.99 -12.10
C PRO A 39 -16.83 -9.90 -10.88
N TYR A 40 -17.93 -10.64 -10.88
CA TYR A 40 -18.23 -11.66 -9.89
C TYR A 40 -17.73 -13.03 -10.38
N PRO A 41 -17.12 -13.87 -9.52
CA PRO A 41 -16.89 -13.67 -8.09
C PRO A 41 -15.66 -12.82 -7.76
N LEU A 42 -15.77 -11.99 -6.72
CA LEU A 42 -14.68 -11.16 -6.20
C LEU A 42 -14.21 -11.72 -4.85
N TYR A 43 -12.91 -11.81 -4.68
CA TYR A 43 -12.24 -12.30 -3.48
C TYR A 43 -11.39 -11.20 -2.87
N GLN A 44 -11.45 -11.06 -1.56
CA GLN A 44 -10.50 -10.25 -0.82
C GLN A 44 -9.26 -11.08 -0.54
N LEU A 45 -8.12 -10.61 -1.02
CA LEU A 45 -6.83 -11.19 -0.77
C LEU A 45 -6.05 -10.34 0.22
N LYS A 46 -5.18 -10.97 1.00
CA LYS A 46 -4.30 -10.32 1.97
C LYS A 46 -2.85 -10.74 1.75
N LEU A 47 -1.96 -9.76 1.64
CA LEU A 47 -0.52 -9.99 1.65
C LEU A 47 -0.04 -10.17 3.08
N GLU A 48 0.59 -11.30 3.36
CA GLU A 48 1.13 -11.60 4.68
C GLU A 48 2.21 -10.60 5.11
N TYR A 49 3.00 -10.11 4.16
CA TYR A 49 4.17 -9.28 4.47
C TYR A 49 3.85 -7.81 4.77
N SER A 50 2.84 -7.23 4.13
CA SER A 50 2.44 -5.83 4.29
C SER A 50 1.15 -5.71 5.07
N GLN A 51 0.45 -6.83 5.29
CA GLN A 51 -0.93 -6.88 5.76
C GLN A 51 -1.89 -6.09 4.87
N GLU A 52 -1.47 -5.74 3.66
CA GLU A 52 -2.27 -5.03 2.69
C GLU A 52 -3.34 -5.98 2.14
N THR A 53 -4.57 -5.49 2.10
CA THR A 53 -5.69 -6.22 1.51
C THR A 53 -6.09 -5.58 0.20
N PHE A 54 -6.29 -6.41 -0.81
CA PHE A 54 -6.78 -5.97 -2.12
C PHE A 54 -7.80 -6.96 -2.67
N TYR A 55 -8.45 -6.58 -3.75
CA TYR A 55 -9.50 -7.39 -4.35
C TYR A 55 -9.01 -8.06 -5.63
N ALA A 56 -9.41 -9.30 -5.81
CA ALA A 56 -9.06 -10.07 -6.99
C ALA A 56 -10.26 -10.86 -7.50
N THR A 57 -10.36 -10.98 -8.82
CA THR A 57 -11.35 -11.84 -9.46
C THR A 57 -10.70 -13.14 -9.94
N THR A 58 -11.50 -14.16 -10.16
CA THR A 58 -11.06 -15.41 -10.76
C THR A 58 -11.98 -15.79 -11.91
N ALA A 59 -11.38 -16.23 -13.02
CA ALA A 59 -12.13 -16.68 -14.18
C ALA A 59 -12.72 -18.08 -13.93
N GLU A 60 -11.95 -19.00 -13.36
CA GLU A 60 -12.32 -20.43 -13.28
C GLU A 60 -11.76 -21.17 -12.05
N LEU A 61 -11.14 -20.48 -11.08
CA LEU A 61 -10.66 -21.14 -9.86
C LEU A 61 -11.69 -21.07 -8.74
N ASN A 62 -12.08 -22.24 -8.22
CA ASN A 62 -12.76 -22.32 -6.93
C ASN A 62 -11.74 -22.19 -5.81
N LEU A 63 -11.81 -21.07 -5.09
CA LEU A 63 -10.94 -20.72 -3.97
C LEU A 63 -11.77 -20.65 -2.69
N GLN A 64 -11.20 -21.18 -1.60
CA GLN A 64 -11.81 -21.08 -0.28
C GLN A 64 -11.07 -20.03 0.56
N SER A 65 -11.75 -19.47 1.55
CA SER A 65 -11.10 -18.65 2.56
C SER A 65 -9.97 -19.44 3.23
N GLY A 66 -8.76 -18.88 3.28
CA GLY A 66 -7.55 -19.50 3.78
C GLY A 66 -6.66 -20.14 2.70
N ASP A 67 -7.11 -20.23 1.45
CA ASP A 67 -6.24 -20.65 0.34
C ASP A 67 -5.18 -19.58 0.03
N TYR A 68 -4.02 -20.04 -0.42
CA TYR A 68 -2.97 -19.16 -0.95
C TYR A 68 -2.98 -19.19 -2.48
N VAL A 69 -2.88 -18.01 -3.08
CA VAL A 69 -2.91 -17.82 -4.53
C VAL A 69 -1.82 -16.87 -4.99
N ILE A 70 -1.42 -17.05 -6.25
CA ILE A 70 -0.50 -16.15 -6.93
C ILE A 70 -1.31 -15.18 -7.77
N THR A 71 -1.02 -13.91 -7.56
CA THR A 71 -1.69 -12.80 -8.21
C THR A 71 -0.67 -11.74 -8.58
N PRO A 72 -0.84 -11.07 -9.74
CA PRO A 72 0.01 -9.95 -10.09
C PRO A 72 -0.27 -8.80 -9.11
N THR A 73 0.78 -8.29 -8.49
CA THR A 73 0.76 -7.09 -7.65
C THR A 73 1.61 -5.99 -8.29
N ARG A 74 1.66 -4.81 -7.66
CA ARG A 74 2.50 -3.69 -8.11
C ARG A 74 4.00 -4.03 -8.18
N TYR A 75 4.44 -5.06 -7.46
CA TYR A 75 5.84 -5.49 -7.36
C TYR A 75 6.16 -6.75 -8.19
N GLY A 76 5.19 -7.26 -8.95
CA GLY A 76 5.27 -8.53 -9.66
C GLY A 76 4.28 -9.56 -9.12
N ASP A 77 4.44 -10.82 -9.54
CA ASP A 77 3.62 -11.92 -9.04
C ASP A 77 3.98 -12.23 -7.59
N ASP A 78 3.01 -12.05 -6.70
CA ASP A 78 3.17 -12.23 -5.26
C ASP A 78 2.12 -13.19 -4.73
N MET A 79 2.47 -13.85 -3.63
CA MET A 79 1.58 -14.78 -2.94
C MET A 79 0.70 -14.03 -1.95
N ALA A 80 -0.62 -14.22 -2.08
CA ALA A 80 -1.62 -13.63 -1.19
C ALA A 80 -2.57 -14.70 -0.64
N CYS A 81 -3.06 -14.48 0.58
CA CYS A 81 -4.01 -15.34 1.25
C CYS A 81 -5.44 -14.88 0.97
N VAL A 82 -6.32 -15.79 0.59
CA VAL A 82 -7.75 -15.53 0.35
C VAL A 82 -8.45 -15.32 1.69
N MET A 83 -8.89 -14.10 1.99
CA MET A 83 -9.71 -13.82 3.18
C MET A 83 -11.15 -14.34 2.98
N GLY A 84 -11.69 -14.17 1.77
CA GLY A 84 -13.02 -14.66 1.43
C GLY A 84 -13.65 -13.95 0.24
N LEU A 85 -14.88 -14.36 -0.07
CA LEU A 85 -15.70 -13.74 -1.11
C LEU A 85 -16.24 -12.40 -0.62
N VAL A 86 -16.14 -11.37 -1.46
CA VAL A 86 -16.69 -10.05 -1.19
C VAL A 86 -17.70 -9.71 -2.26
N GLN A 87 -18.90 -9.33 -1.83
CA GLN A 87 -19.97 -8.89 -2.73
C GLN A 87 -19.89 -7.39 -3.00
N HIS A 88 -19.44 -6.61 -2.02
CA HIS A 88 -19.41 -5.14 -2.08
C HIS A 88 -18.00 -4.65 -1.71
N PRO A 89 -17.11 -4.43 -2.68
CA PRO A 89 -15.78 -3.88 -2.40
C PRO A 89 -15.91 -2.45 -1.86
N ILE A 90 -15.26 -2.17 -0.73
CA ILE A 90 -15.28 -0.84 -0.09
C ILE A 90 -14.11 -0.02 -0.65
N ARG A 91 -14.39 1.19 -1.17
CA ARG A 91 -13.38 2.17 -1.63
C ARG A 91 -12.36 1.59 -2.63
N THR A 92 -12.82 0.80 -3.60
CA THR A 92 -11.96 0.15 -4.60
C THR A 92 -12.47 0.42 -6.01
N THR A 93 -11.53 0.68 -6.92
CA THR A 93 -11.83 0.89 -8.34
C THR A 93 -11.62 -0.40 -9.11
N LEU A 94 -12.30 -0.58 -10.25
CA LEU A 94 -12.06 -1.71 -11.18
C LEU A 94 -10.58 -1.87 -11.58
N LYS A 95 -9.82 -0.77 -11.61
CA LYS A 95 -8.38 -0.78 -11.92
C LYS A 95 -7.52 -1.45 -10.84
N ASP A 96 -7.97 -1.45 -9.60
CA ASP A 96 -7.28 -2.07 -8.47
C ASP A 96 -7.61 -3.57 -8.36
N ILE A 97 -8.60 -4.05 -9.13
CA ILE A 97 -8.99 -5.45 -9.14
C ILE A 97 -8.06 -6.22 -10.06
N VAL A 98 -7.32 -7.14 -9.45
CA VAL A 98 -6.39 -8.02 -10.16
C VAL A 98 -7.04 -9.35 -10.47
N THR A 99 -6.53 -10.09 -11.46
CA THR A 99 -7.02 -11.43 -11.78
C THR A 99 -6.07 -12.47 -11.22
N ILE A 100 -6.61 -13.45 -10.51
CA ILE A 100 -5.81 -14.54 -9.91
C ILE A 100 -5.23 -15.40 -11.02
N THR A 101 -3.90 -15.56 -11.01
CA THR A 101 -3.17 -16.33 -12.02
C THR A 101 -3.27 -17.83 -11.76
N ARG A 102 -2.92 -18.28 -10.54
CA ARG A 102 -2.88 -19.70 -10.17
C ARG A 102 -2.95 -19.90 -8.65
N LYS A 103 -3.22 -21.13 -8.20
CA LYS A 103 -3.03 -21.51 -6.79
C LYS A 103 -1.54 -21.54 -6.44
N ALA A 104 -1.21 -21.21 -5.19
CA ALA A 104 0.17 -21.26 -4.71
C ALA A 104 0.68 -22.71 -4.68
N THR A 105 1.90 -22.93 -5.17
CA THR A 105 2.64 -24.19 -5.05
C THR A 105 3.64 -24.13 -3.89
N GLU A 106 4.21 -25.27 -3.51
CA GLU A 106 5.22 -25.35 -2.45
C GLU A 106 6.44 -24.43 -2.68
N GLU A 107 6.78 -24.19 -3.95
CA GLU A 107 7.84 -23.26 -4.35
C GLU A 107 7.49 -21.80 -4.00
N ASP A 108 6.22 -21.42 -4.20
CA ASP A 108 5.74 -20.08 -3.86
C ASP A 108 5.78 -19.85 -2.33
N PHE A 109 5.48 -20.88 -1.53
CA PHE A 109 5.62 -20.82 -0.06
C PHE A 109 7.07 -20.62 0.38
N LEU A 110 8.03 -21.27 -0.29
CA LEU A 110 9.46 -21.09 -0.04
C LEU A 110 9.90 -19.65 -0.34
N HIS A 111 9.46 -19.10 -1.47
CA HIS A 111 9.74 -17.71 -1.85
C HIS A 111 9.12 -16.71 -0.87
N ALA A 112 7.88 -16.92 -0.45
CA ALA A 112 7.21 -16.07 0.52
C ALA A 112 7.95 -16.06 1.87
N LYS A 113 8.43 -17.23 2.31
CA LYS A 113 9.23 -17.35 3.54
C LYS A 113 10.56 -16.60 3.42
N GLU A 114 11.27 -16.74 2.30
CA GLU A 114 12.52 -16.02 2.07
C GLU A 114 12.30 -14.49 2.06
N ASN A 115 11.23 -14.03 1.42
CA ASN A 115 10.84 -12.62 1.39
C ASN A 115 10.51 -12.07 2.79
N LEU A 116 9.87 -12.88 3.63
CA LEU A 116 9.60 -12.54 5.03
C LEU A 116 10.90 -12.39 5.83
N GLU A 117 11.87 -13.27 5.62
CA GLU A 117 13.18 -13.19 6.30
C GLU A 117 14.00 -11.97 5.85
N LYS A 118 14.00 -11.65 4.55
CA LYS A 118 14.63 -10.42 4.03
C LYS A 118 13.99 -9.17 4.63
N LYS A 119 12.65 -9.14 4.76
CA LYS A 119 11.92 -8.03 5.40
C LYS A 119 12.25 -7.90 6.89
N LYS A 120 12.33 -9.00 7.63
CA LYS A 120 12.77 -8.97 9.05
C LYS A 120 14.16 -8.34 9.20
N LYS A 121 15.12 -8.73 8.35
CA LYS A 121 16.47 -8.17 8.34
C LYS A 121 16.46 -6.66 8.03
N ALA A 122 15.66 -6.23 7.07
CA ALA A 122 15.51 -4.80 6.73
C ALA A 122 14.88 -3.99 7.87
N SER A 123 13.84 -4.52 8.53
CA SER A 123 13.19 -3.87 9.68
C SER A 123 14.15 -3.71 10.87
N THR A 124 15.01 -4.71 11.13
CA THR A 124 16.04 -4.59 12.17
C THR A 124 17.11 -3.56 11.84
N PHE A 125 17.42 -3.35 10.56
CA PHE A 125 18.37 -2.33 10.13
C PHE A 125 17.81 -0.91 10.31
N LEU A 126 16.51 -0.70 10.05
CA LEU A 126 15.85 0.59 10.23
C LEU A 126 15.85 1.03 11.71
N LYS A 127 15.56 0.11 12.65
CA LYS A 127 15.62 0.40 14.10
C LYS A 127 17.00 0.81 14.59
N LYS A 128 18.08 0.39 13.93
CA LYS A 128 19.45 0.68 14.36
C LYS A 128 19.92 2.09 13.97
N LYS A 129 19.26 2.76 13.03
CA LYS A 129 19.63 4.11 12.56
C LYS A 129 18.89 5.27 13.23
N PHE A 130 17.84 5.00 14.01
CA PHE A 130 17.17 6.01 14.83
C PHE A 130 17.59 5.83 16.30
N SER A 131 18.86 6.07 16.58
CA SER A 131 19.24 6.44 17.95
C SER A 131 18.70 7.84 18.20
N PRO A 132 17.88 8.10 19.24
CA PRO A 132 17.55 9.46 19.61
C PRO A 132 18.86 10.18 19.89
N ILE A 133 19.09 11.29 19.19
CA ILE A 133 20.06 12.29 19.62
C ILE A 133 19.54 12.75 20.97
N SER A 134 20.16 12.27 22.04
CA SER A 134 19.86 12.69 23.40
C SER A 134 20.27 14.16 23.49
N LEU A 135 19.32 15.06 23.27
CA LEU A 135 19.45 16.47 23.62
C LEU A 135 19.67 16.51 25.14
N THR A 136 20.91 16.83 25.52
CA THR A 136 21.35 17.08 26.89
C THR A 136 21.42 18.58 27.08
#